data_AF-A0A0C2W6C7-F1
#
_entry.id   AF-A0A0C2W6C7-F1
#
_cell.length_a   1.000
_cell.length_b   1.000
_cell.length_c   1.000
_cell.angle_alpha   90.00
_cell.angle_beta   90.00
_cell.angle_gamma   90.00
#
_symmetry.space_group_name_H-M   'P 1'
#
loop_
_entity.id
_entity.type
_entity.pdbx_description
1 polymer ?
#
loop_
_entity_poly.entity_id
_entity_poly.type
_entity_poly.pdbx_seq_one_letter_code
_entity_poly.pdbx_strand_id
1 'polypeptide(L)'
;MKKECNVIQDLLPLYAENLTSVETNQYIEAHMAHCPECEKLLGDLKKELPGYDPEPAGREDDTLLMRKVKSRRVKVLTVVMLIGIFIGSMALFSADFTFVIAFILLLVYLMASDKSASINAKAYGIPTFILSLSSLMIALRLFWNVAIYVDETGSGPAEVYGGNIWLGMAWLQLLLLFVLTIMIVLTTLRRKA
;
A
#
# COMPACT_ATOMS: atom_id res chain seq x y z
N MET A 1 7.41 41.21 43.48
CA MET A 1 6.58 42.31 42.93
C MET A 1 5.18 41.76 42.65
N LYS A 2 4.16 42.12 43.44
CA LYS A 2 2.81 41.54 43.29
C LYS A 2 1.99 42.13 42.15
N LYS A 3 2.22 43.41 41.79
CA LYS A 3 1.44 44.10 40.77
C LYS A 3 1.69 43.55 39.36
N GLU A 4 2.93 43.21 39.04
CA GLU A 4 3.32 42.68 37.72
C GLU A 4 2.79 41.27 37.49
N CYS A 5 2.74 40.45 38.55
CA CYS A 5 2.19 39.10 38.49
C CYS A 5 0.70 39.10 38.09
N ASN A 6 -0.11 40.00 38.68
CA ASN A 6 -1.53 40.12 38.32
C ASN A 6 -1.71 40.52 36.84
N VAL A 7 -0.91 41.46 36.34
CA VAL A 7 -0.97 41.88 34.93
C VAL A 7 -0.64 40.72 33.99
N ILE A 8 0.30 39.86 34.36
CA ILE A 8 0.69 38.71 33.55
C ILE A 8 -0.38 37.62 33.61
N GLN A 9 -1.01 37.40 34.75
CA GLN A 9 -2.15 36.49 34.89
C GLN A 9 -3.33 36.87 33.99
N ASP A 10 -3.61 38.16 33.83
CA ASP A 10 -4.66 38.64 32.93
C ASP A 10 -4.31 38.44 31.45
N LEU A 11 -3.01 38.50 31.10
CA LEU A 11 -2.53 38.35 29.72
C LEU A 11 -2.23 36.89 29.33
N LEU A 12 -2.12 35.99 30.32
CA LEU A 12 -1.74 34.59 30.14
C LEU A 12 -2.68 33.79 29.22
N PRO A 13 -4.01 33.95 29.28
CA PRO A 13 -4.91 33.25 28.35
C PRO A 13 -4.66 33.65 26.88
N LEU A 14 -4.46 34.94 26.61
CA LEU A 14 -4.16 35.45 25.27
C LEU A 14 -2.80 34.96 24.77
N TYR A 15 -1.83 34.86 25.68
CA TYR A 15 -0.51 34.29 25.38
C TYR A 15 -0.57 32.79 25.08
N ALA A 16 -1.39 32.02 25.83
CA ALA A 16 -1.59 30.59 25.59
C ALA A 16 -2.20 30.31 24.20
N GLU A 17 -3.03 31.23 23.70
CA GLU A 17 -3.62 31.21 22.36
C GLU A 17 -2.72 31.82 21.25
N ASN A 18 -1.51 32.27 21.58
CA ASN A 18 -0.58 32.97 20.67
C ASN A 18 -1.18 34.25 20.03
N LEU A 19 -2.04 34.97 20.75
CA LEU A 19 -2.70 36.19 20.27
C LEU A 19 -2.02 37.48 20.76
N THR A 20 -0.86 37.38 21.41
CA THR A 20 -0.09 38.51 21.95
C THR A 20 1.04 38.94 21.02
N SER A 21 1.38 40.24 21.04
CA SER A 21 2.50 40.77 20.26
C SER A 21 3.86 40.30 20.78
N VAL A 22 4.86 40.28 19.90
CA VAL A 22 6.24 39.82 20.19
C VAL A 22 6.86 40.54 21.38
N GLU A 23 6.63 41.85 21.52
CA GLU A 23 7.14 42.64 22.65
C GLU A 23 6.51 42.20 24.00
N THR A 24 5.24 41.84 23.99
CA THR A 24 4.51 41.34 25.17
C THR A 24 5.01 39.95 25.57
N ASN A 25 5.33 39.10 24.58
CA ASN A 25 5.84 37.75 24.82
C ASN A 25 7.19 37.79 25.55
N GLN A 26 8.11 38.64 25.10
CA GLN A 26 9.42 38.82 25.75
C GLN A 26 9.28 39.27 27.20
N TYR A 27 8.30 40.14 27.49
CA TYR A 27 8.03 40.60 28.85
C TYR A 27 7.46 39.49 29.74
N ILE A 28 6.54 38.68 29.22
CA ILE A 28 5.95 37.52 29.94
C ILE A 28 7.04 36.47 30.22
N GLU A 29 7.86 36.12 29.24
CA GLU A 29 8.95 35.14 29.39
C GLU A 29 10.00 35.58 30.44
N ALA A 30 10.37 36.87 30.44
CA ALA A 30 11.31 37.42 31.42
C ALA A 30 10.79 37.34 32.86
N HIS A 31 9.47 37.51 33.05
CA HIS A 31 8.84 37.36 34.36
C HIS A 31 8.69 35.88 34.77
N MET A 32 8.34 35.00 33.83
CA MET A 32 8.22 33.56 34.09
C MET A 32 9.54 32.96 34.59
N ALA A 33 10.69 33.45 34.11
CA ALA A 33 12.01 33.04 34.62
C ALA A 33 12.21 33.30 36.13
N HIS A 34 11.43 34.21 36.72
CA HIS A 34 11.52 34.61 38.13
C HIS A 34 10.26 34.25 38.95
N CYS A 35 9.20 33.72 38.33
CA CYS A 35 7.93 33.42 38.99
C CYS A 35 7.37 32.04 38.61
N PRO A 36 7.56 31.01 39.46
CA PRO A 36 7.10 29.64 39.18
C PRO A 36 5.56 29.49 39.24
N GLU A 37 4.87 30.41 39.91
CA GLU A 37 3.40 30.42 40.00
C GLU A 37 2.75 30.71 38.63
N CYS A 38 3.32 31.64 37.85
CA CYS A 38 2.80 32.00 36.52
C CYS A 38 3.08 30.89 35.49
N GLU A 39 4.19 30.16 35.64
CA GLU A 39 4.52 29.02 34.78
C GLU A 39 3.54 27.86 34.96
N LYS A 40 3.16 27.58 36.21
CA LYS A 40 2.15 26.56 36.51
C LYS A 40 0.79 26.92 35.92
N LEU A 41 0.37 28.18 36.06
CA LEU A 41 -0.90 28.67 35.53
C LEU A 41 -0.97 28.57 33.99
N LEU A 42 0.13 28.87 33.29
CA LEU A 42 0.24 28.66 31.84
C LEU A 42 0.02 27.19 31.46
N GLY A 43 0.62 26.27 32.22
CA GLY A 43 0.51 24.83 31.97
C GLY A 43 -0.91 24.31 32.14
N ASP A 44 -1.67 24.85 33.10
CA ASP A 44 -3.06 24.48 33.31
C ASP A 44 -3.98 25.10 32.25
N LEU A 45 -3.76 26.37 31.86
CA LEU A 45 -4.47 27.01 30.74
C LEU A 45 -4.28 26.28 29.41
N LYS A 46 -3.06 25.81 29.12
CA LYS A 46 -2.78 25.06 27.88
C LYS A 46 -3.51 23.73 27.81
N LYS A 47 -3.78 23.07 28.95
CA LYS A 47 -4.53 21.81 28.98
C LYS A 47 -6.03 21.99 28.73
N GLU A 48 -6.57 23.17 29.02
CA GLU A 48 -8.00 23.49 28.83
C GLU A 48 -8.32 23.92 27.39
N LEU A 49 -7.30 24.22 26.57
CA LEU A 49 -7.48 24.58 25.16
C LEU A 49 -7.92 23.37 24.32
N PRO A 50 -8.99 23.49 23.51
CA PRO A 50 -9.44 22.41 22.64
C PRO A 50 -8.39 22.12 21.56
N GLY A 51 -7.80 20.91 21.59
CA GLY A 51 -6.73 20.49 20.68
C GLY A 51 -5.34 20.41 21.31
N TYR A 52 -5.22 20.51 22.64
CA TYR A 52 -3.98 20.19 23.34
C TYR A 52 -3.77 18.66 23.42
N ASP A 53 -3.12 18.11 22.41
CA ASP A 53 -2.47 16.80 22.48
C ASP A 53 -1.01 17.02 22.91
N PRO A 54 -0.53 16.41 24.02
CA PRO A 54 0.88 16.42 24.35
C PRO A 54 1.62 15.51 23.36
N GLU A 55 1.99 16.05 22.20
CA GLU A 55 2.66 15.27 21.16
C GLU A 55 4.16 15.12 21.45
N PRO A 56 4.71 13.90 21.55
CA PRO A 56 6.14 13.67 21.45
C PRO A 56 6.55 13.68 19.98
N ALA A 57 7.69 14.31 19.69
CA ALA A 57 8.32 14.36 18.38
C ALA A 57 8.20 13.03 17.59
N GLY A 58 7.40 13.01 16.52
CA GLY A 58 7.08 11.78 15.79
C GLY A 58 6.77 11.99 14.31
N ARG A 59 7.76 12.45 13.53
CA ARG A 59 7.74 12.48 12.04
C ARG A 59 7.56 11.10 11.35
N GLU A 60 7.24 10.04 12.10
CA GLU A 60 7.15 8.67 11.58
C GLU A 60 5.77 8.30 11.01
N ASP A 61 4.66 8.91 11.46
CA ASP A 61 3.32 8.38 11.14
C ASP A 61 2.90 8.60 9.68
N ASP A 62 3.18 9.77 9.08
CA ASP A 62 2.84 10.06 7.68
C ASP A 62 3.48 9.07 6.69
N THR A 63 4.73 8.67 6.97
CA THR A 63 5.45 7.70 6.13
C THR A 63 4.88 6.28 6.25
N LEU A 64 4.41 5.90 7.45
CA LEU A 64 3.81 4.60 7.72
C LEU A 64 2.41 4.50 7.12
N LEU A 65 1.63 5.59 7.15
CA LEU A 65 0.32 5.68 6.50
C LEU A 65 0.46 5.58 4.98
N MET A 66 1.39 6.32 4.36
CA MET A 66 1.66 6.22 2.92
C MET A 66 2.17 4.83 2.51
N ARG A 67 3.00 4.19 3.33
CA ARG A 67 3.48 2.80 3.11
C ARG A 67 2.34 1.78 3.18
N LYS A 68 1.43 1.92 4.15
CA LYS A 68 0.23 1.05 4.29
C LYS A 68 -0.73 1.23 3.11
N VAL A 69 -0.97 2.46 2.66
CA VAL A 69 -1.85 2.74 1.50
C VAL A 69 -1.26 2.19 0.21
N LYS A 70 0.04 2.37 -0.05
CA LYS A 70 0.71 1.86 -1.25
C LYS A 70 0.73 0.33 -1.29
N SER A 71 0.98 -0.32 -0.14
CA SER A 71 0.91 -1.77 0.00
C SER A 71 -0.51 -2.30 -0.26
N ARG A 72 -1.54 -1.65 0.29
CA ARG A 72 -2.94 -2.03 0.04
C ARG A 72 -3.33 -1.92 -1.43
N ARG A 73 -2.95 -0.85 -2.12
CA ARG A 73 -3.25 -0.69 -3.56
C ARG A 73 -2.61 -1.77 -4.41
N VAL A 74 -1.35 -2.11 -4.16
CA VAL A 74 -0.65 -3.19 -4.88
C VAL A 74 -1.33 -4.54 -4.62
N LYS A 75 -1.69 -4.83 -3.37
CA LYS A 75 -2.41 -6.08 -3.03
C LYS A 75 -3.76 -6.17 -3.74
N VAL A 76 -4.56 -5.10 -3.72
CA VAL A 76 -5.87 -5.06 -4.41
C VAL A 76 -5.69 -5.23 -5.93
N LEU A 77 -4.71 -4.54 -6.53
CA LEU A 77 -4.40 -4.70 -7.96
C LEU A 77 -3.99 -6.14 -8.31
N THR A 78 -3.17 -6.77 -7.49
CA THR A 78 -2.80 -8.18 -7.67
C THR A 78 -4.04 -9.08 -7.57
N VAL A 79 -4.91 -8.88 -6.57
CA VAL A 79 -6.14 -9.69 -6.43
C VAL A 79 -7.07 -9.53 -7.64
N VAL A 80 -7.28 -8.30 -8.12
CA VAL A 80 -8.12 -8.03 -9.31
C VAL A 80 -7.53 -8.70 -10.55
N MET A 81 -6.22 -8.64 -10.73
CA MET A 81 -5.53 -9.30 -11.84
C MET A 81 -5.68 -10.83 -11.78
N LEU A 82 -5.61 -11.42 -10.58
CA LEU A 82 -5.83 -12.86 -10.38
C LEU A 82 -7.26 -13.28 -10.71
N ILE A 83 -8.26 -12.46 -10.38
CA ILE A 83 -9.66 -12.70 -10.75
C ILE A 83 -9.83 -12.65 -12.28
N GLY A 84 -9.17 -11.71 -12.96
CA GLY A 84 -9.17 -11.63 -14.42
C GLY A 84 -8.52 -12.87 -15.08
N ILE A 85 -7.39 -13.33 -14.54
CA ILE A 85 -6.71 -14.55 -14.98
C ILE A 85 -7.60 -15.78 -14.76
N PHE A 86 -8.31 -15.85 -13.62
CA PHE A 86 -9.23 -16.94 -13.30
C PHE A 86 -10.38 -17.03 -14.30
N ILE A 87 -11.01 -15.90 -14.62
CA ILE A 87 -12.11 -15.83 -15.60
C ILE A 87 -11.61 -16.23 -17.01
N GLY A 88 -10.43 -15.75 -17.41
CA GLY A 88 -9.81 -16.15 -18.68
C GLY A 88 -9.51 -17.66 -18.74
N SER A 89 -9.02 -18.23 -17.63
CA SER A 89 -8.70 -19.66 -17.56
C SER A 89 -9.92 -20.58 -17.62
N MET A 90 -11.12 -20.08 -17.33
CA MET A 90 -12.36 -20.86 -17.41
C MET A 90 -12.73 -21.23 -18.85
N ALA A 91 -12.07 -20.60 -19.84
CA ALA A 91 -12.19 -20.88 -21.26
C ALA A 91 -11.40 -22.09 -21.76
N LEU A 92 -10.39 -22.58 -21.02
CA LEU A 92 -9.41 -23.54 -21.52
C LEU A 92 -9.27 -24.76 -20.59
N PHE A 93 -9.95 -25.84 -21.01
CA PHE A 93 -9.91 -27.26 -20.60
C PHE A 93 -9.06 -27.72 -19.37
N SER A 94 -9.80 -28.06 -18.31
CA SER A 94 -9.61 -29.05 -17.20
C SER A 94 -8.31 -29.23 -16.40
N ALA A 95 -7.09 -29.18 -16.96
CA ALA A 95 -5.87 -29.50 -16.20
C ALA A 95 -5.12 -28.26 -15.66
N ASP A 96 -5.16 -27.16 -16.41
CA ASP A 96 -4.46 -25.91 -16.06
C ASP A 96 -5.18 -25.09 -14.99
N PHE A 97 -6.50 -25.28 -14.86
CA PHE A 97 -7.34 -24.59 -13.89
C PHE A 97 -6.94 -24.87 -12.44
N THR A 98 -6.52 -26.11 -12.16
CA THR A 98 -6.08 -26.54 -10.82
C THR A 98 -4.79 -25.86 -10.40
N PHE A 99 -3.84 -25.66 -11.33
CA PHE A 99 -2.59 -24.94 -11.08
C PHE A 99 -2.83 -23.45 -10.86
N VAL A 100 -3.74 -22.84 -11.65
CA VAL A 100 -4.10 -21.43 -11.51
C VAL A 100 -4.83 -21.18 -10.18
N ILE A 101 -5.79 -22.01 -9.78
CA ILE A 101 -6.47 -21.90 -8.48
C ILE A 101 -5.47 -22.07 -7.33
N ALA A 102 -4.63 -23.11 -7.37
CA ALA A 102 -3.64 -23.35 -6.33
C ALA A 102 -2.67 -22.16 -6.19
N PHE A 103 -2.31 -21.53 -7.30
CA PHE A 103 -1.49 -20.33 -7.33
C PHE A 103 -2.20 -19.10 -6.73
N ILE A 104 -3.47 -18.88 -7.09
CA ILE A 104 -4.29 -17.80 -6.53
C ILE A 104 -4.42 -17.97 -5.01
N LEU A 105 -4.72 -19.19 -4.55
CA LEU A 105 -4.82 -19.50 -3.12
C LEU A 105 -3.49 -19.33 -2.39
N LEU A 106 -2.36 -19.74 -2.99
CA LEU A 106 -1.02 -19.51 -2.44
C LEU A 106 -0.71 -18.01 -2.34
N LEU A 107 -1.01 -17.22 -3.37
CA LEU A 107 -0.80 -15.77 -3.34
C LEU A 107 -1.71 -15.07 -2.32
N VAL A 108 -2.98 -15.49 -2.20
CA VAL A 108 -3.91 -14.98 -1.19
C VAL A 108 -3.43 -15.35 0.21
N TYR A 109 -2.99 -16.59 0.43
CA TYR A 109 -2.40 -17.06 1.69
C TYR A 109 -1.17 -16.22 2.08
N LEU A 110 -0.26 -15.98 1.14
CA LEU A 110 0.92 -15.15 1.37
C LEU A 110 0.56 -13.68 1.66
N MET A 111 -0.49 -13.15 1.03
CA MET A 111 -0.97 -11.79 1.30
C MET A 111 -1.74 -11.65 2.62
N ALA A 112 -2.43 -12.71 3.07
CA ALA A 112 -3.17 -12.77 4.32
C ALA A 112 -2.24 -12.98 5.54
N SER A 113 -1.05 -13.56 5.35
CA SER A 113 -0.06 -13.83 6.42
C SER A 113 0.70 -12.59 6.93
N ASP A 114 0.28 -11.38 6.56
CA ASP A 114 0.96 -10.11 6.89
C ASP A 114 0.75 -9.64 8.35
N LYS A 115 0.49 -10.54 9.29
CA LYS A 115 0.33 -10.13 10.71
C LYS A 115 1.01 -10.99 11.78
N SER A 116 1.65 -12.12 11.46
CA SER A 116 2.27 -12.93 12.53
C SER A 116 3.41 -13.88 12.12
N ALA A 117 3.98 -13.74 10.92
CA ALA A 117 5.09 -14.59 10.49
C ALA A 117 6.34 -13.74 10.31
N SER A 118 7.30 -13.85 11.23
CA SER A 118 8.71 -13.44 11.06
C SER A 118 9.43 -14.29 10.01
N ILE A 119 8.72 -14.75 8.97
CA ILE A 119 9.30 -15.55 7.91
C ILE A 119 9.82 -14.59 6.85
N ASN A 120 11.14 -14.65 6.64
CA ASN A 120 11.88 -13.77 5.74
C ASN A 120 11.15 -13.58 4.41
N ALA A 121 10.65 -12.36 4.15
CA ALA A 121 10.03 -11.97 2.89
C ALA A 121 10.94 -12.17 1.65
N LYS A 122 12.23 -12.48 1.88
CA LYS A 122 13.22 -12.90 0.87
C LYS A 122 13.06 -14.37 0.43
N ALA A 123 12.58 -15.26 1.30
CA ALA A 123 12.49 -16.70 1.04
C ALA A 123 11.44 -17.06 -0.03
N TYR A 124 10.35 -16.29 -0.11
CA TYR A 124 9.25 -16.56 -1.04
C TYR A 124 9.35 -15.82 -2.38
N GLY A 125 10.16 -14.76 -2.49
CA GLY A 125 10.23 -13.94 -3.71
C GLY A 125 10.71 -14.72 -4.94
N ILE A 126 11.77 -15.52 -4.80
CA ILE A 126 12.34 -16.31 -5.90
C ILE A 126 11.39 -17.45 -6.32
N PRO A 127 10.84 -18.29 -5.40
CA PRO A 127 9.85 -19.29 -5.77
C PRO A 127 8.60 -18.72 -6.45
N THR A 128 8.06 -17.60 -5.95
CA THR A 128 6.89 -16.95 -6.56
C THR A 128 7.19 -16.44 -7.97
N PHE A 129 8.40 -15.91 -8.20
CA PHE A 129 8.83 -15.50 -9.55
C PHE A 129 8.92 -16.69 -10.51
N ILE A 130 9.62 -17.77 -10.11
CA ILE A 130 9.78 -18.98 -10.94
C ILE A 130 8.41 -19.57 -11.32
N LEU A 131 7.49 -19.64 -10.36
CA LEU A 131 6.14 -20.15 -10.56
C LEU A 131 5.30 -19.26 -11.50
N SER A 132 5.45 -17.93 -11.40
CA SER A 132 4.77 -17.01 -12.31
C SER A 132 5.32 -17.11 -13.74
N LEU A 133 6.64 -17.30 -13.88
CA LEU A 133 7.31 -17.42 -15.17
C LEU A 133 6.96 -18.73 -15.88
N SER A 134 6.89 -19.84 -15.14
CA SER A 134 6.48 -21.13 -15.70
C SER A 134 5.03 -21.08 -16.19
N SER A 135 4.11 -20.45 -15.45
CA SER A 135 2.73 -20.24 -15.88
C SER A 135 2.63 -19.41 -17.18
N LEU A 136 3.41 -18.33 -17.29
CA LEU A 136 3.46 -17.52 -18.51
C LEU A 136 3.99 -18.33 -19.71
N MET A 137 5.03 -19.14 -19.51
CA MET A 137 5.60 -20.00 -20.55
C MET A 137 4.59 -21.06 -21.04
N ILE A 138 3.79 -21.63 -20.13
CA ILE A 138 2.74 -22.59 -20.47
C ILE A 138 1.65 -21.90 -21.30
N ALA A 139 1.19 -20.72 -20.88
CA ALA A 139 0.19 -19.95 -21.62
C ALA A 139 0.66 -19.56 -23.04
N LEU A 140 1.92 -19.14 -23.18
CA LEU A 140 2.53 -18.85 -24.47
C LEU A 140 2.62 -20.09 -25.37
N ARG A 141 2.96 -21.24 -24.81
CA ARG A 141 2.98 -22.51 -25.54
C ARG A 141 1.60 -22.91 -26.06
N LEU A 142 0.56 -22.80 -25.23
CA LEU A 142 -0.80 -23.10 -25.65
C LEU A 142 -1.26 -22.17 -26.78
N PHE A 143 -0.98 -20.87 -26.63
CA PHE A 143 -1.31 -19.88 -27.64
C PHE A 143 -0.58 -20.15 -28.97
N TRP A 144 0.70 -20.51 -28.90
CA TRP A 144 1.50 -20.88 -30.07
C TRP A 144 0.99 -22.15 -30.76
N ASN A 145 0.55 -23.15 -29.99
CA ASN A 145 -0.04 -24.36 -30.56
C ASN A 145 -1.34 -24.06 -31.32
N VAL A 146 -2.17 -23.15 -30.80
CA VAL A 146 -3.37 -22.71 -31.51
C VAL A 146 -3.01 -21.95 -32.79
N ALA A 147 -1.97 -21.11 -32.77
CA ALA A 147 -1.50 -20.44 -33.98
C ALA A 147 -1.04 -21.43 -35.07
N ILE A 148 -0.29 -22.47 -34.69
CA ILE A 148 0.10 -23.55 -35.63
C ILE A 148 -1.14 -24.26 -36.19
N TYR A 149 -2.11 -24.57 -35.33
CA TYR A 149 -3.34 -25.26 -35.74
C TYR A 149 -4.16 -24.43 -36.75
N VAL A 150 -4.24 -23.12 -36.55
CA VAL A 150 -4.90 -22.17 -37.46
C VAL A 150 -4.21 -22.17 -38.82
N ASP A 151 -2.87 -22.11 -38.85
CA ASP A 151 -2.09 -22.16 -40.09
C ASP A 151 -2.26 -23.50 -40.83
N GLU A 152 -2.30 -24.63 -40.11
CA GLU A 152 -2.48 -25.96 -40.70
C GLU A 152 -3.89 -26.20 -41.26
N THR A 153 -4.92 -25.68 -40.58
CA THR A 153 -6.33 -25.92 -40.95
C THR A 153 -6.91 -24.83 -41.85
N GLY A 154 -6.25 -23.68 -41.97
CA GLY A 154 -6.78 -22.49 -42.64
C GLY A 154 -8.01 -21.89 -41.94
N SER A 155 -8.34 -22.35 -40.73
CA SER A 155 -9.45 -21.83 -39.93
C SER A 155 -9.09 -20.49 -39.30
N GLY A 156 -10.08 -19.68 -38.96
CA GLY A 156 -9.82 -18.42 -38.25
C GLY A 156 -9.45 -18.69 -36.78
N PRO A 157 -8.51 -17.93 -36.16
CA PRO A 157 -8.19 -18.10 -34.74
C PRO A 157 -9.41 -17.90 -33.83
N ALA A 158 -10.34 -17.02 -34.23
CA ALA A 158 -11.59 -16.84 -33.52
C ALA A 158 -12.48 -18.09 -33.54
N GLU A 159 -12.44 -18.90 -34.60
CA GLU A 159 -13.27 -20.11 -34.71
C GLU A 159 -12.76 -21.19 -33.75
N VAL A 160 -11.44 -21.34 -33.65
CA VAL A 160 -10.79 -22.31 -32.75
C VAL A 160 -11.09 -21.99 -31.28
N TYR A 161 -11.11 -20.71 -30.92
CA TYR A 161 -11.45 -20.26 -29.56
C TYR A 161 -12.96 -20.17 -29.30
N GLY A 162 -13.83 -20.41 -30.28
CA GLY A 162 -15.30 -20.33 -30.11
C GLY A 162 -15.88 -18.91 -30.19
N GLY A 163 -15.14 -17.96 -30.77
CA GLY A 163 -15.58 -16.62 -31.13
C GLY A 163 -14.54 -15.53 -30.81
N ASN A 164 -14.76 -14.32 -31.35
CA ASN A 164 -13.88 -13.16 -31.12
C ASN A 164 -13.76 -12.77 -29.64
N ILE A 165 -14.81 -13.00 -28.85
CA ILE A 165 -14.82 -12.69 -27.41
C ILE A 165 -13.82 -13.60 -26.67
N TRP A 166 -13.85 -14.91 -26.97
CA TRP A 166 -12.98 -15.90 -26.34
C TRP A 166 -11.52 -15.72 -26.79
N LEU A 167 -11.29 -15.41 -28.06
CA LEU A 167 -9.97 -15.01 -28.55
C LEU A 167 -9.45 -13.76 -27.82
N GLY A 168 -10.32 -12.75 -27.63
CA GLY A 168 -10.00 -11.56 -26.85
C GLY A 168 -9.64 -11.87 -25.39
N MET A 169 -10.36 -12.79 -24.74
CA MET A 169 -10.04 -13.24 -23.39
C MET A 169 -8.70 -13.97 -23.30
N ALA A 170 -8.35 -14.79 -24.30
CA ALA A 170 -7.04 -15.45 -24.36
C ALA A 170 -5.89 -14.43 -24.45
N TRP A 171 -6.01 -13.42 -25.32
CA TRP A 171 -5.05 -12.32 -25.40
C TRP A 171 -4.98 -11.51 -24.11
N LEU A 172 -6.12 -11.20 -23.50
CA LEU A 172 -6.19 -10.49 -22.23
C LEU A 172 -5.51 -11.30 -21.11
N GLN A 173 -5.74 -12.61 -21.03
CA GLN A 173 -5.10 -13.49 -20.06
C GLN A 173 -3.57 -13.50 -20.23
N LEU A 174 -3.08 -13.58 -21.47
CA LEU A 174 -1.65 -13.53 -21.77
C LEU A 174 -1.03 -12.20 -21.30
N LEU A 175 -1.70 -11.08 -21.59
CA LEU A 175 -1.31 -9.75 -21.15
C LEU A 175 -1.27 -9.65 -19.62
N LEU A 176 -2.31 -10.12 -18.93
CA LEU A 176 -2.39 -10.06 -17.47
C LEU A 176 -1.29 -10.90 -16.81
N LEU A 177 -1.01 -12.10 -17.31
CA LEU A 177 0.10 -12.92 -16.84
C LEU A 177 1.45 -12.23 -17.06
N PHE A 178 1.67 -11.63 -18.23
CA PHE A 178 2.91 -10.90 -18.52
C PHE A 178 3.11 -9.68 -17.59
N VAL A 179 2.07 -8.90 -17.33
CA VAL A 179 2.17 -7.76 -16.41
C VAL A 179 2.37 -8.24 -14.96
N LEU A 180 1.73 -9.34 -14.56
CA LEU A 180 1.93 -9.95 -13.24
C LEU A 180 3.39 -10.36 -13.03
N THR A 181 4.01 -11.05 -14.00
CA THR A 181 5.41 -11.46 -13.89
C THR A 181 6.33 -10.25 -13.78
N ILE A 182 6.09 -9.19 -14.56
CA ILE A 182 6.85 -7.93 -14.45
C ILE A 182 6.69 -7.30 -13.06
N MET A 183 5.46 -7.22 -12.52
CA MET A 183 5.23 -6.66 -11.18
C MET A 183 5.95 -7.47 -10.09
N ILE A 184 5.95 -8.80 -10.19
CA ILE A 184 6.68 -9.68 -9.27
C ILE A 184 8.19 -9.47 -9.39
N VAL A 185 8.74 -9.31 -10.60
CA VAL A 185 10.15 -8.97 -10.81
C VAL A 185 10.50 -7.64 -10.17
N LEU A 186 9.74 -6.58 -10.45
CA LEU A 186 10.02 -5.23 -9.94
C LEU A 186 9.94 -5.16 -8.40
N THR A 187 8.98 -5.87 -7.80
CA THR A 187 8.86 -5.94 -6.33
C THR A 187 9.98 -6.76 -5.70
N THR A 188 10.47 -7.80 -6.39
CA THR A 188 11.61 -8.61 -5.93
C THR A 188 12.94 -7.86 -6.06
N LEU A 189 13.13 -7.12 -7.15
CA LEU A 189 14.32 -6.27 -7.36
C LEU A 189 14.38 -5.11 -6.37
N ARG A 190 13.26 -4.41 -6.12
CA ARG A 190 13.18 -3.32 -5.11
C ARG A 190 13.38 -3.78 -3.66
N ARG A 191 13.34 -5.08 -3.37
CA ARG A 191 13.67 -5.62 -2.03
C ARG A 191 15.16 -5.96 -1.86
N LYS A 192 15.93 -6.00 -2.95
CA LYS A 192 17.37 -6.27 -2.94
C LYS A 192 18.23 -5.00 -2.92
N ALA A 193 17.71 -3.89 -3.43
CA ALA A 193 18.30 -2.55 -3.31
C ALA A 193 17.90 -1.88 -2.01
#